data_AF-A0A535PH75-F1
#
_entry.id   AF-A0A535PH75-F1
#
_cell.length_a   1.000
_cell.length_b   1.000
_cell.length_c   1.000
_cell.angle_alpha   90.00
_cell.angle_beta   90.00
_cell.angle_gamma   90.00
#
_symmetry.space_group_name_H-M   'P 1'
#
loop_
_entity.id
_entity.type
_entity.pdbx_description
1 polymer ?
#
loop_
_entity_poly.entity_id
_entity_poly.type
_entity_poly.pdbx_seq_one_letter_code
_entity_poly.pdbx_strand_id
1 'polypeptide(L)'
;MTTALRGLAKVLVNSGGIITAGVLSCVYAYSRLQGRESQIDGSLGINRQPSHGWWPSLQHRLVSTALARHRMRFHMADGSRIDSRIVDSGGLLSVYADRDYDITGLGWSALRTIVDVGAHVGSFTVWAAKRSSSARILAIEPNPETFTLLTQNLRNNRLRDRVIAINAAVGANSGASTLELMEHSLGTRLGRHGQTEGSVVVRVERLEALLEHTGIEVVDLLKMDCEGMEYEIFESMRPNYLQRIQSIACEYHLEPGHDIQHLDRLLRAAGFRTQRPDTPVGIIWATR
;
A
#
# COMPACT_ATOMS: atom_id res chain seq x y z
N MET A 1 14.45 2.48 -24.42
CA MET A 1 14.66 2.09 -23.01
C MET A 1 13.78 2.98 -22.15
N THR A 2 12.59 2.47 -21.83
CA THR A 2 11.46 3.19 -21.23
C THR A 2 11.72 3.54 -19.76
N THR A 3 11.00 4.53 -19.24
CA THR A 3 11.00 5.03 -17.86
C THR A 3 11.03 3.91 -16.79
N ALA A 4 10.40 2.76 -17.10
CA ALA A 4 10.43 1.52 -16.32
C ALA A 4 11.84 1.02 -15.97
N LEU A 5 12.79 1.01 -16.93
CA LEU A 5 14.16 0.54 -16.68
C LEU A 5 14.96 1.50 -15.79
N ARG A 6 14.64 2.80 -15.81
CA ARG A 6 15.28 3.80 -14.93
C ARG A 6 14.78 3.72 -13.49
N GLY A 7 13.53 3.32 -13.26
CA GLY A 7 12.98 3.05 -11.93
C GLY A 7 13.56 1.77 -11.30
N LEU A 8 13.57 0.67 -12.06
CA LEU A 8 14.19 -0.61 -11.67
C LEU A 8 15.69 -0.46 -11.34
N ALA A 9 16.44 0.34 -12.10
CA ALA A 9 17.86 0.62 -11.83
C ALA A 9 18.11 1.33 -10.49
N LYS A 10 17.14 2.08 -9.95
CA LYS A 10 17.26 2.73 -8.63
C LYS A 10 16.98 1.80 -7.45
N VAL A 11 16.23 0.72 -7.69
CA VAL A 11 15.90 -0.32 -6.69
C VAL A 11 17.01 -1.38 -6.60
N LEU A 12 17.78 -1.55 -7.68
CA LEU A 12 18.79 -2.59 -7.83
C LEU A 12 20.21 -2.04 -7.73
N VAL A 13 20.57 -1.49 -6.58
CA VAL A 13 21.98 -1.32 -6.25
C VAL A 13 22.42 -2.58 -5.49
N ASN A 14 23.08 -3.50 -6.20
CA ASN A 14 23.85 -4.63 -5.63
C ASN A 14 23.09 -5.91 -5.23
N SER A 15 22.03 -6.31 -5.93
CA SER A 15 21.52 -7.68 -5.84
C SER A 15 22.23 -8.58 -6.87
N GLY A 16 23.11 -9.46 -6.41
CA GLY A 16 23.89 -10.33 -7.29
C GLY A 16 23.03 -11.16 -8.25
N GLY A 17 23.28 -11.01 -9.55
CA GLY A 17 22.84 -11.94 -10.61
C GLY A 17 21.71 -11.44 -11.52
N ILE A 18 21.84 -11.80 -12.82
CA ILE A 18 20.88 -11.54 -13.92
C ILE A 18 19.47 -12.08 -13.62
N ILE A 19 19.38 -13.12 -12.78
CA ILE A 19 18.11 -13.76 -12.38
C ILE A 19 17.22 -12.79 -11.58
N THR A 20 17.81 -11.97 -10.70
CA THR A 20 17.06 -11.00 -9.88
C THR A 20 16.42 -9.90 -10.73
N ALA A 21 17.14 -9.38 -11.73
CA ALA A 21 16.62 -8.34 -12.61
C ALA A 21 15.48 -8.87 -13.50
N GLY A 22 15.58 -10.11 -13.99
CA GLY A 22 14.52 -10.77 -14.75
C GLY A 22 13.25 -10.98 -13.93
N VAL A 23 13.38 -11.53 -12.72
CA VAL A 23 12.25 -11.76 -11.81
C VAL A 23 11.57 -10.45 -11.42
N LEU A 24 12.33 -9.40 -11.09
CA LEU A 24 11.75 -8.09 -10.75
C LEU A 24 11.10 -7.39 -11.93
N SER A 25 11.62 -7.57 -13.14
CA SER A 25 10.96 -7.07 -14.35
C SER A 25 9.62 -7.77 -14.58
N CYS A 26 9.54 -9.08 -14.32
CA CYS A 26 8.29 -9.83 -14.35
C CYS A 26 7.32 -9.39 -13.25
N VAL A 27 7.79 -9.18 -12.01
CA VAL A 27 6.94 -8.69 -10.92
C VAL A 27 6.46 -7.27 -11.20
N TYR A 28 7.32 -6.39 -11.71
CA TYR A 28 6.93 -5.04 -12.11
C TYR A 28 5.86 -5.08 -13.21
N ALA A 29 6.10 -5.85 -14.28
CA ALA A 29 5.11 -6.01 -15.35
C ALA A 29 3.78 -6.60 -14.83
N TYR A 30 3.83 -7.53 -13.88
CA TYR A 30 2.66 -8.15 -13.28
C TYR A 30 1.89 -7.18 -12.36
N SER A 31 2.57 -6.46 -11.48
CA SER A 31 1.99 -5.40 -10.64
C SER A 31 1.30 -4.32 -11.47
N ARG A 32 1.86 -3.97 -12.64
CA ARG A 32 1.21 -3.05 -13.60
C ARG A 32 -0.04 -3.60 -14.25
N LEU A 33 -0.12 -4.90 -14.47
CA LEU A 33 -1.33 -5.53 -15.01
C LEU A 33 -2.42 -5.55 -13.94
N GLN A 34 -2.10 -5.92 -12.70
CA GLN A 34 -3.05 -5.92 -11.58
C GLN A 34 -3.58 -4.52 -11.25
N GLY A 35 -2.70 -3.51 -11.16
CA GLY A 35 -3.13 -2.13 -10.92
C GLY A 35 -3.98 -1.54 -12.05
N ARG A 36 -3.83 -2.05 -13.29
CA ARG A 36 -4.73 -1.68 -14.40
C ARG A 36 -6.06 -2.42 -14.32
N GLU A 37 -6.07 -3.69 -13.90
CA GLU A 37 -7.29 -4.47 -13.72
C GLU A 37 -8.18 -3.89 -12.60
N SER A 38 -7.59 -3.46 -11.47
CA SER A 38 -8.33 -2.80 -10.38
C SER A 38 -8.92 -1.43 -10.74
N GLN A 39 -8.52 -0.87 -11.88
CA GLN A 39 -9.03 0.39 -12.44
C GLN A 39 -10.10 0.20 -13.53
N ILE A 40 -10.45 -1.03 -13.91
CA ILE A 40 -11.46 -1.28 -14.95
C ILE A 40 -12.83 -1.44 -14.29
N ASP A 41 -13.77 -0.58 -14.68
CA ASP A 41 -15.17 -0.66 -14.28
C ASP A 41 -15.85 -1.92 -14.86
N GLY A 42 -16.25 -2.84 -13.98
CA GLY A 42 -16.97 -4.06 -14.32
C GLY A 42 -18.37 -3.82 -14.93
N SER A 43 -18.89 -2.60 -14.90
CA SER A 43 -20.18 -2.24 -15.48
C SER A 43 -20.18 -2.09 -17.01
N LEU A 44 -19.01 -1.94 -17.64
CA LEU A 44 -18.89 -1.69 -19.08
C LEU A 44 -18.98 -2.94 -19.96
N GLY A 45 -19.11 -4.16 -19.41
CA GLY A 45 -19.32 -5.38 -20.20
C GLY A 45 -18.21 -5.72 -21.21
N ILE A 46 -17.09 -5.00 -21.21
CA ILE A 46 -15.94 -5.29 -22.08
C ILE A 46 -15.07 -6.29 -21.35
N ASN A 47 -15.45 -7.56 -21.44
CA ASN A 47 -14.59 -8.68 -21.11
C ASN A 47 -13.45 -8.76 -22.14
N ARG A 48 -12.43 -7.93 -21.99
CA ARG A 48 -11.13 -8.12 -22.67
C ARG A 48 -10.17 -8.83 -21.72
N GLN A 49 -10.53 -10.04 -21.31
CA GLN A 49 -9.49 -11.03 -21.09
C GLN A 49 -8.75 -11.21 -22.42
N PRO A 50 -7.41 -11.15 -22.46
CA PRO A 50 -6.68 -11.50 -23.68
C PRO A 50 -6.91 -12.98 -23.97
N SER A 51 -7.84 -13.27 -24.88
CA SER A 51 -8.02 -14.60 -25.44
C SER A 51 -6.76 -14.96 -26.24
N HIS A 52 -6.11 -16.04 -25.80
CA HIS A 52 -4.98 -16.73 -26.46
C HIS A 52 -3.59 -16.11 -26.29
N GLY A 53 -2.91 -16.53 -25.22
CA GLY A 53 -1.45 -16.50 -25.11
C GLY A 53 -1.01 -17.46 -24.02
N TRP A 54 0.11 -18.14 -24.19
CA TRP A 54 0.69 -19.07 -23.20
C TRP A 54 1.27 -18.35 -21.95
N TRP A 55 0.93 -17.08 -21.78
CA TRP A 55 1.54 -16.12 -20.86
C TRP A 55 0.84 -16.09 -19.49
N PRO A 56 -0.51 -16.07 -19.37
CA PRO A 56 -1.21 -16.17 -18.09
C PRO A 56 -0.91 -17.45 -17.30
N SER A 57 -0.70 -18.58 -18.00
CA SER A 57 -0.35 -19.85 -17.37
C SER A 57 1.11 -19.94 -16.91
N LEU A 58 2.03 -19.23 -17.55
CA LEU A 58 3.42 -19.07 -17.10
C LEU A 58 3.52 -18.06 -15.94
N GLN A 59 2.73 -16.98 -15.99
CA GLN A 59 2.55 -16.01 -14.91
C GLN A 59 2.01 -16.68 -13.64
N HIS A 60 0.96 -17.50 -13.78
CA HIS A 60 0.39 -18.28 -12.67
C HIS A 60 1.39 -19.29 -12.09
N ARG A 61 2.30 -19.85 -12.91
CA ARG A 61 3.35 -20.78 -12.47
C ARG A 61 4.52 -20.09 -11.77
N LEU A 62 4.93 -18.89 -12.18
CA LEU A 62 6.06 -18.19 -11.55
C LEU A 62 5.72 -17.67 -10.15
N VAL A 63 4.51 -17.13 -9.95
CA VAL A 63 4.02 -16.60 -8.66
C VAL A 63 3.61 -17.73 -7.69
N SER A 64 3.33 -18.94 -8.18
CA SER A 64 3.00 -20.12 -7.35
C SER A 64 4.22 -20.97 -6.95
N THR A 65 5.43 -20.58 -7.34
CA THR A 65 6.65 -21.34 -7.01
C THR A 65 7.25 -20.96 -5.66
N ALA A 66 8.10 -21.82 -5.09
CA ALA A 66 8.93 -21.49 -3.92
C ALA A 66 9.76 -20.20 -4.11
N LEU A 67 10.05 -19.81 -5.36
CA LEU A 67 10.73 -18.57 -5.70
C LEU A 67 9.90 -17.34 -5.34
N ALA A 68 8.58 -17.40 -5.45
CA ALA A 68 7.70 -16.28 -5.15
C ALA A 68 7.74 -15.91 -3.65
N ARG A 69 7.81 -16.93 -2.79
CA ARG A 69 7.98 -16.78 -1.34
C ARG A 69 9.43 -16.54 -0.92
N HIS A 70 10.38 -16.58 -1.86
CA HIS A 70 11.78 -16.34 -1.56
C HIS A 70 11.97 -14.89 -1.11
N ARG A 71 12.71 -14.74 -0.03
CA ARG A 71 12.98 -13.44 0.59
C ARG A 71 14.21 -12.82 -0.03
N MET A 72 14.10 -11.56 -0.38
CA MET A 72 15.15 -10.75 -0.94
C MET A 72 15.36 -9.51 -0.08
N ARG A 73 16.62 -9.06 -0.02
CA ARG A 73 16.97 -7.76 0.55
C ARG A 73 17.23 -6.78 -0.57
N PHE A 74 16.50 -5.67 -0.54
CA PHE A 74 16.63 -4.56 -1.47
C PHE A 74 17.40 -3.42 -0.80
N HIS A 75 18.34 -2.85 -1.54
CA HIS A 75 19.16 -1.72 -1.11
C HIS A 75 18.79 -0.50 -1.95
N MET A 76 18.22 0.50 -1.29
CA MET A 76 17.71 1.70 -1.96
C MET A 76 18.78 2.78 -2.06
N ALA A 77 18.63 3.68 -3.04
CA ALA A 77 19.54 4.80 -3.24
C ALA A 77 19.62 5.76 -2.03
N ASP A 78 18.60 5.82 -1.18
CA ASP A 78 18.57 6.60 0.07
C ASP A 78 19.24 5.86 1.27
N GLY A 79 19.87 4.72 0.99
CA GLY A 79 20.53 3.85 1.98
C GLY A 79 19.58 2.94 2.76
N SER A 80 18.28 2.97 2.48
CA SER A 80 17.30 2.10 3.11
C SER A 80 17.49 0.63 2.71
N ARG A 81 17.15 -0.27 3.63
CA ARG A 81 17.23 -1.72 3.43
C ARG A 81 15.87 -2.35 3.69
N ILE A 82 15.27 -2.94 2.66
CA ILE A 82 13.94 -3.55 2.74
C ILE A 82 14.06 -5.04 2.44
N ASP A 83 13.71 -5.87 3.40
CA ASP A 83 13.51 -7.30 3.25
C ASP A 83 12.06 -7.54 2.80
N SER A 84 11.88 -8.19 1.66
CA SER A 84 10.56 -8.46 1.08
C SER A 84 10.56 -9.84 0.42
N ARG A 85 9.41 -10.52 0.38
CA ARG A 85 9.23 -11.64 -0.56
C ARG A 85 9.19 -11.08 -1.99
N ILE A 86 9.49 -11.92 -2.97
CA ILE A 86 9.40 -11.51 -4.38
C ILE A 86 7.97 -11.08 -4.72
N VAL A 87 6.96 -11.84 -4.25
CA VAL A 87 5.54 -11.49 -4.46
C VAL A 87 5.13 -10.18 -3.84
N ASP A 88 5.77 -9.77 -2.74
CA ASP A 88 5.47 -8.54 -2.02
C ASP A 88 6.17 -7.31 -2.63
N SER A 89 7.02 -7.48 -3.64
CA SER A 89 7.87 -6.39 -4.13
C SER A 89 7.13 -5.33 -4.98
N GLY A 90 5.83 -5.50 -5.24
CA GLY A 90 4.99 -4.49 -5.91
C GLY A 90 5.00 -3.14 -5.18
N GLY A 91 4.71 -3.12 -3.88
CA GLY A 91 4.69 -1.88 -3.09
C GLY A 91 6.04 -1.16 -3.02
N LEU A 92 7.16 -1.90 -3.13
CA LEU A 92 8.49 -1.29 -3.28
C LEU A 92 8.60 -0.44 -4.55
N LEU A 93 8.05 -0.93 -5.66
CA LEU A 93 8.10 -0.26 -6.95
C LEU A 93 7.19 0.97 -6.94
N SER A 94 5.96 0.84 -6.42
CA SER A 94 5.02 1.95 -6.25
C SER A 94 5.65 3.11 -5.46
N VAL A 95 6.35 2.79 -4.36
CA VAL A 95 6.99 3.80 -3.50
C VAL A 95 8.25 4.40 -4.12
N TYR A 96 9.22 3.56 -4.51
CA TYR A 96 10.57 4.02 -4.86
C TYR A 96 10.77 4.32 -6.34
N ALA A 97 10.13 3.56 -7.23
CA ALA A 97 10.26 3.73 -8.68
C ALA A 97 9.24 4.74 -9.21
N ASP A 98 7.99 4.60 -8.79
CA ASP A 98 6.86 5.30 -9.38
C ASP A 98 6.46 6.55 -8.62
N ARG A 99 6.79 6.56 -7.32
CA ARG A 99 6.55 7.69 -6.41
C ARG A 99 5.06 8.00 -6.28
N ASP A 100 4.24 6.96 -6.24
CA ASP A 100 2.77 7.07 -6.23
C ASP A 100 2.27 7.88 -5.00
N TYR A 101 3.00 7.80 -3.88
CA TYR A 101 2.68 8.54 -2.64
C TYR A 101 3.48 9.84 -2.45
N ASP A 102 4.26 10.30 -3.45
CA ASP A 102 5.05 11.54 -3.37
C ASP A 102 4.20 12.76 -3.78
N ILE A 103 3.31 13.19 -2.88
CA ILE A 103 2.43 14.33 -3.09
C ILE A 103 3.25 15.55 -3.52
N THR A 104 2.94 16.08 -4.71
CA THR A 104 3.66 17.23 -5.28
C THR A 104 3.49 18.46 -4.40
N GLY A 105 4.61 19.10 -4.05
CA GLY A 105 4.64 20.30 -3.21
C GLY A 105 4.54 20.03 -1.70
N LEU A 106 4.43 18.78 -1.25
CA LEU A 106 4.41 18.46 0.17
C LEU A 106 5.78 18.71 0.81
N GLY A 107 5.80 19.48 1.91
CA GLY A 107 7.00 19.75 2.69
C GLY A 107 7.41 18.58 3.57
N TRP A 108 7.90 17.48 2.98
CA TRP A 108 8.24 16.23 3.68
C TRP A 108 9.11 16.41 4.93
N SER A 109 10.12 17.28 4.87
CA SER A 109 11.01 17.53 6.01
C SER A 109 10.32 18.21 7.21
N ALA A 110 9.16 18.85 6.98
CA ALA A 110 8.37 19.53 8.01
C ALA A 110 7.35 18.61 8.70
N LEU A 111 7.06 17.42 8.15
CA LEU A 111 6.07 16.52 8.71
C LEU A 111 6.51 16.03 10.11
N ARG A 112 5.55 15.96 11.03
CA ARG A 112 5.71 15.59 12.44
C ARG A 112 4.97 14.29 12.77
N THR A 113 3.85 14.04 12.11
CA THR A 113 3.04 12.83 12.30
C THR A 113 2.59 12.26 10.98
N ILE A 114 2.89 10.99 10.76
CA ILE A 114 2.45 10.23 9.57
C ILE A 114 1.68 9.00 10.04
N VAL A 115 0.58 8.70 9.38
CA VAL A 115 -0.17 7.46 9.58
C VAL A 115 -0.14 6.68 8.27
N ASP A 116 0.28 5.43 8.34
CA ASP A 116 0.45 4.52 7.21
C ASP A 116 -0.48 3.33 7.41
N VAL A 117 -1.64 3.37 6.73
CA VAL A 117 -2.61 2.29 6.74
C VAL A 117 -2.38 1.39 5.52
N GLY A 118 -2.28 0.08 5.77
CA GLY A 118 -1.78 -0.87 4.77
C GLY A 118 -0.26 -0.75 4.62
N ALA A 119 0.46 -0.72 5.75
CA ALA A 119 1.90 -0.49 5.75
C ALA A 119 2.68 -1.59 5.01
N HIS A 120 2.07 -2.75 4.80
CA HIS A 120 2.63 -3.89 4.08
C HIS A 120 4.00 -4.26 4.64
N VAL A 121 5.02 -4.52 3.83
CA VAL A 121 6.38 -4.80 4.30
C VAL A 121 7.11 -3.56 4.84
N GLY A 122 6.47 -2.39 4.87
CA GLY A 122 7.01 -1.14 5.41
C GLY A 122 7.77 -0.28 4.42
N SER A 123 7.61 -0.52 3.11
CA SER A 123 8.31 0.24 2.08
C SER A 123 8.01 1.73 2.14
N PHE A 124 6.73 2.11 2.21
CA PHE A 124 6.33 3.51 2.39
C PHE A 124 6.77 4.04 3.75
N THR A 125 6.54 3.28 4.83
CA THR A 125 6.92 3.67 6.20
C THR A 125 8.40 4.07 6.30
N VAL A 126 9.30 3.24 5.76
CA VAL A 126 10.76 3.49 5.80
C VAL A 126 11.12 4.69 4.93
N TRP A 127 10.59 4.76 3.70
CA TRP A 127 10.81 5.87 2.78
C TRP A 127 10.35 7.22 3.37
N ALA A 128 9.16 7.25 3.97
CA ALA A 128 8.59 8.44 4.59
C ALA A 128 9.42 8.88 5.81
N ALA A 129 9.89 7.93 6.63
CA ALA A 129 10.75 8.22 7.79
C ALA A 129 12.10 8.82 7.42
N LYS A 130 12.66 8.46 6.25
CA LYS A 130 13.90 9.04 5.74
C LYS A 130 13.74 10.47 5.27
N ARG A 131 12.61 10.78 4.62
CA ARG A 131 12.28 12.12 4.14
C ARG A 131 11.79 13.06 5.25
N SER A 132 11.23 12.49 6.31
CA SER A 132 10.63 13.19 7.45
C SER A 132 11.37 12.79 8.73
N SER A 133 12.62 13.22 8.86
CA SER A 133 13.52 12.77 9.93
C SER A 133 13.06 13.13 11.35
N SER A 134 12.08 14.01 11.49
CA SER A 134 11.46 14.40 12.75
C SER A 134 10.07 13.81 12.99
N ALA A 135 9.53 13.07 12.02
CA ALA A 135 8.18 12.51 12.12
C ALA A 135 8.13 11.29 13.04
N ARG A 136 7.06 11.19 13.82
CA ARG A 136 6.59 9.92 14.40
C ARG A 136 5.61 9.28 13.43
N ILE A 137 5.69 7.96 13.28
CA ILE A 137 4.86 7.23 12.32
C ILE A 137 4.05 6.15 13.04
N LEU A 138 2.77 6.07 12.71
CA LEU A 138 1.90 4.94 13.06
C LEU A 138 1.71 4.08 11.81
N ALA A 139 2.27 2.87 11.80
CA ALA A 139 2.18 1.92 10.69
C ALA A 139 1.26 0.76 11.05
N ILE A 140 0.25 0.50 10.22
CA ILE A 140 -0.81 -0.47 10.51
C ILE A 140 -0.88 -1.47 9.36
N GLU A 141 -0.70 -2.75 9.68
CA GLU A 141 -0.68 -3.84 8.70
C GLU A 141 -1.46 -5.06 9.23
N PRO A 142 -2.50 -5.54 8.53
CA PRO A 142 -3.34 -6.63 9.02
C PRO A 142 -2.71 -8.01 8.89
N ASN A 143 -1.95 -8.31 7.83
CA ASN A 143 -1.41 -9.64 7.60
C ASN A 143 -0.26 -9.94 8.57
N PRO A 144 -0.36 -10.95 9.45
CA PRO A 144 0.68 -11.24 10.45
C PRO A 144 2.05 -11.61 9.85
N GLU A 145 2.07 -12.28 8.69
CA GLU A 145 3.32 -12.65 8.02
C GLU A 145 4.02 -11.40 7.45
N THR A 146 3.25 -10.55 6.76
CA THR A 146 3.72 -9.27 6.23
C THR A 146 4.14 -8.32 7.36
N PHE A 147 3.38 -8.28 8.46
CA PHE A 147 3.71 -7.51 9.66
C PHE A 147 5.06 -7.93 10.27
N THR A 148 5.41 -9.22 10.19
CA THR A 148 6.73 -9.69 10.61
C THR A 148 7.85 -9.09 9.75
N LEU A 149 7.63 -8.94 8.43
CA LEU A 149 8.57 -8.25 7.54
C LEU A 149 8.65 -6.75 7.85
N LEU A 150 7.51 -6.08 8.09
CA LEU A 150 7.45 -4.68 8.51
C LEU A 150 8.34 -4.43 9.74
N THR A 151 8.12 -5.17 10.83
CA THR A 151 8.88 -4.98 12.07
C THR A 151 10.38 -5.29 11.93
N GLN A 152 10.74 -6.21 11.03
CA GLN A 152 12.13 -6.47 10.66
C GLN A 152 12.72 -5.29 9.86
N ASN A 153 11.99 -4.72 8.92
CA ASN A 153 12.44 -3.58 8.13
C ASN A 153 12.59 -2.31 8.97
N LEU A 154 11.70 -2.09 9.93
CA LEU A 154 11.87 -1.02 10.93
C LEU A 154 13.16 -1.21 11.74
N ARG A 155 13.51 -2.45 12.10
CA ARG A 155 14.79 -2.74 12.78
C ARG A 155 15.98 -2.47 11.87
N ASN A 156 15.95 -2.97 10.65
CA ASN A 156 17.03 -2.84 9.67
C ASN A 156 17.38 -1.37 9.38
N ASN A 157 16.39 -0.47 9.50
CA ASN A 157 16.53 0.96 9.26
C ASN A 157 16.62 1.80 10.54
N ARG A 158 16.69 1.19 11.73
CA ARG A 158 16.79 1.86 13.04
C ARG A 158 15.63 2.82 13.31
N LEU A 159 14.41 2.40 13.01
CA LEU A 159 13.20 3.22 13.08
C LEU A 159 12.29 2.90 14.28
N ARG A 160 12.64 1.90 15.10
CA ARG A 160 11.79 1.44 16.21
C ARG A 160 11.48 2.51 17.26
N ASP A 161 12.34 3.51 17.43
CA ASP A 161 12.14 4.57 18.42
C ASP A 161 11.14 5.65 17.97
N ARG A 162 10.76 5.66 16.68
CA ARG A 162 9.86 6.67 16.09
C ARG A 162 8.67 6.09 15.34
N VAL A 163 8.67 4.79 15.08
CA VAL A 163 7.57 4.11 14.38
C VAL A 163 6.90 3.13 15.34
N ILE A 164 5.61 3.33 15.56
CA ILE A 164 4.73 2.37 16.24
C ILE A 164 4.09 1.52 15.15
N ALA A 165 4.33 0.21 15.19
CA ALA A 165 3.71 -0.74 14.27
C ALA A 165 2.59 -1.51 14.98
N ILE A 166 1.40 -1.56 14.38
CA ILE A 166 0.23 -2.26 14.91
C ILE A 166 -0.23 -3.33 13.93
N ASN A 167 -0.34 -4.58 14.39
CA ASN A 167 -0.94 -5.66 13.62
C ASN A 167 -2.47 -5.61 13.80
N ALA A 168 -3.13 -4.95 12.86
CA ALA A 168 -4.59 -4.81 12.77
C ALA A 168 -4.96 -4.35 11.36
N ALA A 169 -6.20 -4.64 10.95
CA ALA A 169 -6.84 -3.94 9.86
C ALA A 169 -7.45 -2.63 10.36
N VAL A 170 -7.63 -1.66 9.45
CA VAL A 170 -8.47 -0.49 9.69
C VAL A 170 -9.80 -0.69 8.98
N GLY A 171 -10.89 -0.38 9.66
CA GLY A 171 -12.23 -0.49 9.09
C GLY A 171 -13.22 0.45 9.76
N ALA A 172 -14.47 0.45 9.27
CA ALA A 172 -15.54 1.29 9.81
C ALA A 172 -15.93 0.93 11.25
N ASN A 173 -15.76 -0.34 11.64
CA ASN A 173 -16.11 -0.86 12.97
C ASN A 173 -14.95 -1.65 13.57
N SER A 174 -14.73 -1.51 14.88
CA SER A 174 -13.77 -2.36 15.60
C SER A 174 -14.34 -3.77 15.80
N GLY A 175 -13.47 -4.78 15.84
CA GLY A 175 -13.86 -6.16 16.04
C GLY A 175 -12.85 -7.15 15.46
N ALA A 176 -13.36 -8.25 14.91
CA ALA A 176 -12.57 -9.22 14.16
C ALA A 176 -13.19 -9.43 12.79
N SER A 177 -12.35 -9.61 11.77
CA SER A 177 -12.78 -9.93 10.41
C SER A 177 -11.85 -10.96 9.80
N THR A 178 -12.37 -11.68 8.81
CA THR A 178 -11.57 -12.57 7.97
C THR A 178 -10.78 -11.73 6.98
N LEU A 179 -9.46 -11.91 6.93
CA LEU A 179 -8.60 -11.39 5.88
C LEU A 179 -8.36 -12.51 4.87
N GLU A 180 -8.77 -12.29 3.63
CA GLU A 180 -8.48 -13.19 2.52
C GLU A 180 -7.02 -12.99 2.13
N LEU A 181 -6.19 -14.00 2.40
CA LEU A 181 -4.84 -14.04 1.87
C LEU A 181 -4.99 -14.55 0.44
N MET A 182 -4.89 -13.67 -0.54
CA MET A 182 -4.77 -14.15 -1.91
C MET A 182 -3.57 -15.11 -1.94
N GLU A 183 -3.76 -16.36 -2.39
CA GLU A 183 -2.77 -17.47 -2.29
C GLU A 183 -1.38 -17.12 -2.88
N HIS A 184 -1.27 -15.95 -3.53
CA HIS A 184 -0.19 -15.44 -4.35
C HIS A 184 0.14 -13.94 -4.09
N SER A 185 -0.30 -13.38 -2.95
CA SER A 185 -0.63 -11.96 -2.77
C SER A 185 0.44 -10.90 -3.10
N LEU A 186 0.02 -9.91 -3.90
CA LEU A 186 0.54 -8.53 -3.92
C LEU A 186 -0.19 -7.60 -2.91
N GLY A 187 -1.28 -8.07 -2.30
CA GLY A 187 -2.18 -7.33 -1.40
C GLY A 187 -3.16 -8.25 -0.63
N THR A 188 -3.83 -7.74 0.41
CA THR A 188 -4.79 -8.53 1.22
C THR A 188 -6.09 -7.79 1.47
N ARG A 189 -7.23 -8.44 1.24
CA ARG A 189 -8.56 -7.81 1.39
C ARG A 189 -9.34 -8.40 2.56
N LEU A 190 -10.14 -7.58 3.23
CA LEU A 190 -11.09 -8.07 4.24
C LEU A 190 -12.26 -8.79 3.54
N GLY A 191 -12.44 -10.07 3.86
CA GLY A 191 -13.55 -10.89 3.39
C GLY A 191 -14.83 -10.61 4.15
N ARG A 192 -15.96 -10.60 3.43
CA ARG A 192 -17.33 -10.47 4.00
C ARG A 192 -18.00 -11.82 4.29
N HIS A 193 -17.35 -12.92 3.94
CA HIS A 193 -17.86 -14.29 4.10
C HIS A 193 -16.88 -15.14 4.92
N GLY A 194 -17.37 -16.23 5.53
CA GLY A 194 -16.66 -17.01 6.56
C GLY A 194 -15.27 -17.53 6.15
N GLN A 195 -14.56 -18.15 7.11
CA GLN A 195 -13.20 -18.66 6.89
C GLN A 195 -13.15 -19.65 5.71
N THR A 196 -12.33 -19.34 4.71
CA THR A 196 -11.96 -20.25 3.61
C THR A 196 -10.52 -20.74 3.80
N GLU A 197 -10.12 -21.80 3.08
CA GLU A 197 -8.70 -22.10 2.90
C GLU A 197 -7.99 -20.84 2.34
N GLY A 198 -6.84 -20.47 2.92
CA GLY A 198 -6.13 -19.24 2.56
C GLY A 198 -6.65 -17.96 3.24
N SER A 199 -7.38 -18.04 4.36
CA SER A 199 -7.80 -16.86 5.12
C SER A 199 -7.27 -16.86 6.56
N VAL A 200 -7.14 -15.67 7.16
CA VAL A 200 -6.75 -15.51 8.58
C VAL A 200 -7.68 -14.52 9.27
N VAL A 201 -8.02 -14.77 10.53
CA VAL A 201 -8.80 -13.80 11.32
C VAL A 201 -7.85 -12.74 11.85
N VAL A 202 -8.20 -11.49 11.61
CA VAL A 202 -7.44 -10.32 12.07
C VAL A 202 -8.30 -9.42 12.92
N ARG A 203 -7.65 -8.71 13.85
CA ARG A 203 -8.27 -7.62 14.59
C ARG A 203 -8.52 -6.46 13.65
N VAL A 204 -9.72 -5.88 13.72
CA VAL A 204 -10.09 -4.65 13.02
C VAL A 204 -10.24 -3.54 14.04
N GLU A 205 -9.70 -2.36 13.73
CA GLU A 205 -9.85 -1.17 14.55
C GLU A 205 -10.33 0.01 13.71
N ARG A 206 -11.10 0.91 14.33
CA ARG A 206 -11.37 2.20 13.73
C ARG A 206 -10.12 3.06 13.78
N LEU A 207 -9.82 3.78 12.69
CA LEU A 207 -8.67 4.69 12.67
C LEU A 207 -8.72 5.70 13.83
N GLU A 208 -9.92 6.21 14.14
CA GLU A 208 -10.15 7.12 15.27
C GLU A 208 -9.67 6.54 16.61
N ALA A 209 -9.98 5.27 16.89
CA ALA A 209 -9.58 4.61 18.12
C ALA A 209 -8.05 4.44 18.18
N LEU A 210 -7.41 4.16 17.03
CA LEU A 210 -5.95 4.10 16.95
C LEU A 210 -5.30 5.47 17.21
N LEU A 211 -5.87 6.56 16.67
CA LEU A 211 -5.40 7.92 16.93
C LEU A 211 -5.54 8.30 18.41
N GLU A 212 -6.68 7.96 19.03
CA GLU A 212 -6.92 8.16 20.46
C GLU A 212 -5.91 7.39 21.33
N HIS A 213 -5.77 6.07 21.10
CA HIS A 213 -4.86 5.22 21.87
C HIS A 213 -3.39 5.62 21.75
N THR A 214 -3.01 6.24 20.63
CA THR A 214 -1.63 6.71 20.39
C THR A 214 -1.42 8.18 20.75
N GLY A 215 -2.46 8.89 21.18
CA GLY A 215 -2.41 10.32 21.51
C GLY A 215 -2.11 11.22 20.31
N ILE A 216 -2.52 10.81 19.11
CA ILE A 216 -2.30 11.58 17.88
C ILE A 216 -3.44 12.59 17.70
N GLU A 217 -3.11 13.87 17.86
CA GLU A 217 -4.05 14.99 17.69
C GLU A 217 -4.03 15.58 16.27
N VAL A 218 -2.91 15.48 15.56
CA VAL A 218 -2.75 15.98 14.18
C VAL A 218 -2.02 14.94 13.34
N VAL A 219 -2.53 14.70 12.14
CA VAL A 219 -1.94 13.82 11.13
C VAL A 219 -1.54 14.69 9.94
N ASP A 220 -0.23 14.92 9.76
CA ASP A 220 0.25 15.72 8.63
C ASP A 220 0.06 14.99 7.31
N LEU A 221 0.25 13.66 7.33
CA LEU A 221 0.02 12.78 6.19
C LEU A 221 -0.62 11.45 6.60
N LEU A 222 -1.75 11.12 6.00
CA LEU A 222 -2.37 9.81 6.03
C LEU A 222 -2.14 9.11 4.69
N LYS A 223 -1.37 8.01 4.69
CA LYS A 223 -1.38 7.05 3.59
C LYS A 223 -2.50 6.03 3.83
N MET A 224 -3.34 5.83 2.84
CA MET A 224 -4.47 4.90 2.88
C MET A 224 -4.39 3.94 1.71
N ASP A 225 -4.38 2.66 1.99
CA ASP A 225 -4.28 1.57 1.01
C ASP A 225 -4.82 0.31 1.70
N CYS A 226 -6.12 0.08 1.58
CA CYS A 226 -6.84 -0.92 2.39
C CYS A 226 -7.63 -1.90 1.52
N GLU A 227 -7.22 -2.03 0.25
CA GLU A 227 -7.75 -3.01 -0.70
C GLU A 227 -9.29 -2.96 -0.81
N GLY A 228 -9.88 -1.75 -0.80
CA GLY A 228 -11.33 -1.52 -0.99
C GLY A 228 -12.08 -1.03 0.24
N MET A 229 -11.47 -1.06 1.43
CA MET A 229 -12.11 -0.55 2.66
C MET A 229 -12.05 0.98 2.79
N GLU A 230 -11.41 1.69 1.85
CA GLU A 230 -11.12 3.13 2.00
C GLU A 230 -12.40 3.95 2.09
N TYR A 231 -13.41 3.61 1.27
CA TYR A 231 -14.69 4.32 1.23
C TYR A 231 -15.42 4.22 2.56
N GLU A 232 -15.63 3.00 3.09
CA GLU A 232 -16.33 2.78 4.35
C GLU A 232 -15.62 3.47 5.52
N ILE A 233 -14.28 3.50 5.51
CA ILE A 233 -13.49 4.21 6.52
C ILE A 233 -13.77 5.71 6.46
N PHE A 234 -13.74 6.33 5.28
CA PHE A 234 -13.99 7.77 5.16
C PHE A 234 -15.45 8.16 5.42
N GLU A 235 -16.41 7.33 5.01
CA GLU A 235 -17.84 7.54 5.26
C GLU A 235 -18.21 7.46 6.74
N SER A 236 -17.61 6.52 7.47
CA SER A 236 -17.89 6.32 8.89
C SER A 236 -17.09 7.26 9.82
N MET A 237 -16.07 7.94 9.30
CA MET A 237 -15.22 8.81 10.11
C MET A 237 -15.94 10.09 10.53
N ARG A 238 -15.88 10.41 11.82
CA ARG A 238 -16.44 11.63 12.40
C ARG A 238 -15.72 12.87 11.83
N PRO A 239 -16.44 13.96 11.50
CA PRO A 239 -15.84 15.15 10.90
C PRO A 239 -14.67 15.76 11.69
N ASN A 240 -14.72 15.71 13.02
CA ASN A 240 -13.65 16.25 13.87
C ASN A 240 -12.33 15.45 13.76
N TYR A 241 -12.37 14.16 13.37
CA TYR A 241 -11.15 13.38 13.09
C TYR A 241 -10.63 13.66 11.67
N LEU A 242 -11.53 13.80 10.69
CA LEU A 242 -11.15 14.22 9.33
C LEU A 242 -10.46 15.60 9.32
N GLN A 243 -10.83 16.50 10.23
CA GLN A 243 -10.17 17.80 10.41
C GLN A 243 -8.75 17.71 11.00
N ARG A 244 -8.40 16.62 11.68
CA ARG A 244 -7.04 16.40 12.20
C ARG A 244 -6.05 16.08 11.08
N ILE A 245 -6.55 15.61 9.93
CA ILE A 245 -5.74 15.18 8.80
C ILE A 245 -5.50 16.35 7.84
N GLN A 246 -4.22 16.64 7.56
CA GLN A 246 -3.81 17.75 6.70
C GLN A 246 -3.63 17.32 5.24
N SER A 247 -3.07 16.13 5.03
CA SER A 247 -2.87 15.54 3.70
C SER A 247 -3.20 14.06 3.69
N ILE A 248 -3.69 13.57 2.55
CA ILE A 248 -4.01 12.17 2.30
C ILE A 248 -3.37 11.76 0.96
N ALA A 249 -2.69 10.62 0.95
CA ALA A 249 -2.40 9.87 -0.26
C ALA A 249 -3.16 8.55 -0.18
N CYS A 250 -4.22 8.41 -0.95
CA CYS A 250 -5.10 7.24 -0.91
C CYS A 250 -4.98 6.47 -2.22
N GLU A 251 -4.59 5.20 -2.14
CA GLU A 251 -4.80 4.23 -3.20
C GLU A 251 -6.26 3.76 -3.12
N TYR A 252 -7.00 3.85 -4.22
CA TYR A 252 -8.41 3.51 -4.29
C TYR A 252 -8.62 2.28 -5.16
N HIS A 253 -9.55 1.45 -4.72
CA HIS A 253 -9.95 0.23 -5.41
C HIS A 253 -11.38 0.39 -5.91
N LEU A 254 -11.66 0.03 -7.17
CA LEU A 254 -13.02 0.12 -7.69
C LEU A 254 -13.86 -1.04 -7.15
N GLU A 255 -14.95 -0.73 -6.48
CA GLU A 255 -15.91 -1.70 -5.93
C GLU A 255 -17.32 -1.35 -6.45
N PRO A 256 -18.24 -2.31 -6.58
CA PRO A 256 -19.61 -2.01 -6.97
C PRO A 256 -20.25 -0.94 -6.06
N GLY A 257 -20.63 0.19 -6.65
CA GLY A 257 -21.18 1.34 -5.93
C GLY A 257 -20.17 2.32 -5.34
N HIS A 258 -18.87 2.03 -5.43
CA HIS A 258 -17.78 2.88 -4.96
C HIS A 258 -16.79 3.14 -6.08
N ASP A 259 -16.85 4.36 -6.63
CA ASP A 259 -15.96 4.84 -7.67
C ASP A 259 -15.09 6.01 -7.18
N ILE A 260 -14.12 6.40 -8.02
CA ILE A 260 -13.24 7.51 -7.72
C ILE A 260 -13.98 8.85 -7.59
N GLN A 261 -15.11 9.03 -8.28
CA GLN A 261 -15.93 10.24 -8.17
C GLN A 261 -16.55 10.34 -6.78
N HIS A 262 -16.95 9.23 -6.19
CA HIS A 262 -17.48 9.15 -4.84
C HIS A 262 -16.43 9.53 -3.80
N LEU A 263 -15.25 8.91 -3.86
CA LEU A 263 -14.14 9.25 -2.95
C LEU A 263 -13.72 10.73 -3.08
N ASP A 264 -13.65 11.25 -4.31
CA ASP A 264 -13.36 12.67 -4.56
C ASP A 264 -14.38 13.60 -3.91
N ARG A 265 -15.69 13.29 -4.02
CA ARG A 265 -16.76 14.05 -3.38
C ARG A 265 -16.66 14.02 -1.86
N LEU A 266 -16.42 12.85 -1.26
CA LEU A 266 -16.25 12.71 0.19
C LEU A 266 -15.10 13.58 0.71
N LEU A 267 -13.94 13.50 0.07
CA LEU A 267 -12.76 14.27 0.48
C LEU A 267 -12.96 15.78 0.27
N ARG A 268 -13.57 16.19 -0.84
CA ARG A 268 -13.90 17.62 -1.06
C ARG A 268 -14.92 18.15 -0.05
N ALA A 269 -15.94 17.37 0.30
CA ALA A 269 -16.92 17.73 1.33
C ALA A 269 -16.26 17.88 2.71
N ALA A 270 -15.21 17.13 3.00
CA ALA A 270 -14.38 17.29 4.20
C ALA A 270 -13.40 18.48 4.16
N GLY A 271 -13.39 19.25 3.06
CA GLY A 271 -12.62 20.47 2.89
C GLY A 271 -11.23 20.29 2.27
N PHE A 272 -10.95 19.14 1.65
CA PHE A 272 -9.69 18.93 0.94
C PHE A 272 -9.77 19.42 -0.52
N ARG A 273 -8.64 19.91 -1.04
CA ARG A 273 -8.40 19.99 -2.48
C ARG A 273 -7.84 18.65 -2.95
N THR A 274 -8.46 18.05 -3.96
CA THR A 274 -8.03 16.76 -4.50
C THR A 274 -7.31 16.90 -5.83
N GLN A 275 -6.32 16.04 -6.05
CA GLN A 275 -5.59 15.86 -7.30
C GLN A 275 -5.46 14.37 -7.58
N ARG A 276 -5.60 13.98 -8.85
CA ARG A 276 -5.36 12.62 -9.31
C ARG A 276 -4.08 12.64 -10.15
N PRO A 277 -2.95 12.14 -9.63
CA PRO A 277 -1.74 12.04 -10.42
C PRO A 277 -1.89 10.98 -11.51
N ASP A 278 -1.11 11.11 -12.58
CA ASP A 278 -0.98 10.05 -13.59
C ASP A 278 -0.03 8.98 -13.07
N THR A 279 -0.57 8.12 -12.19
CA THR A 279 0.13 6.98 -11.60
C THR A 279 -0.42 5.68 -12.17
N PRO A 280 0.37 4.60 -12.24
CA PRO A 280 -0.13 3.35 -12.81
C PRO A 280 -1.02 2.54 -11.86
N VAL A 281 -1.15 3.00 -10.61
CA VAL A 281 -2.16 2.58 -9.63
C VAL A 281 -3.17 3.71 -9.42
N GLY A 282 -4.36 3.39 -8.90
CA GLY A 282 -5.42 4.37 -8.67
C GLY A 282 -5.12 5.19 -7.43
N ILE A 283 -4.50 6.37 -7.58
CA ILE A 283 -4.19 7.24 -6.45
C ILE A 283 -5.02 8.53 -6.50
N ILE A 284 -5.46 8.98 -5.34
CA ILE A 284 -5.93 10.34 -5.10
C ILE A 284 -5.10 11.00 -4.00
N TRP A 285 -4.59 12.19 -4.29
CA TRP A 285 -3.96 13.06 -3.30
C TRP A 285 -4.98 14.09 -2.85
N ALA A 286 -5.05 14.35 -1.54
CA ALA A 286 -5.94 15.35 -0.97
C ALA A 286 -5.17 16.20 0.05
N THR A 287 -5.24 17.53 -0.06
CA THR A 287 -4.51 18.47 0.82
C THR A 287 -5.39 19.63 1.26
N ARG A 288 -5.12 20.20 2.44
CA ARG A 288 -5.75 21.44 2.94
C ARG A 288 -5.00 22.68 2.49
#